data_AF-A0A1H7JUC7-F1
#
_entry.id   AF-A0A1H7JUC7-F1
#
_cell.length_a   1.000
_cell.length_b   1.000
_cell.length_c   1.000
_cell.angle_alpha   90.00
_cell.angle_beta   90.00
_cell.angle_gamma   90.00
#
_symmetry.space_group_name_H-M   'P 1'
#
loop_
_entity.id
_entity.type
_entity.pdbx_description
1 polymer ?
#
loop_
_entity_poly.entity_id
_entity_poly.type
_entity_poly.pdbx_seq_one_letter_code
_entity_poly.pdbx_strand_id
1 'polypeptide(L)'
;MKKSIFGKISAAVMAAAIMAGQAIVACAYGDVQLDCTNAVESDNWTQSIQFNYNSNDPDDLKCFDATRMTDQSVITVTYDILETHEVDSPTGFPVELIFQSWSYPDTPMVNANGGVWAKVVPAALDEENNTESFTYADIVAAYGSDNFEKVDAVLFGSTNDAKIKVKTVTITNCNDKGNHWIDPAIAEQEKKAQEQEKEAQKKNITGIIIGIVAGVAVAVGVIWFIISSKSREAFDVSTGEFIDKKDAK
;
A
#
# COMPACT_ATOMS: atom_id res chain seq x y z
N MET A 1 20.86 53.61 13.10
CA MET A 1 21.99 52.72 12.76
C MET A 1 21.48 51.29 12.86
N LYS A 2 21.30 50.62 11.71
CA LYS A 2 22.06 49.43 11.26
C LYS A 2 21.88 48.23 12.23
N LYS A 3 21.39 47.05 11.86
CA LYS A 3 21.03 46.42 10.57
C LYS A 3 20.14 45.20 10.90
N SER A 4 19.28 44.87 9.95
CA SER A 4 18.53 43.62 9.77
C SER A 4 19.45 42.36 9.72
N ILE A 5 18.79 41.19 9.75
CA ILE A 5 19.17 39.88 9.19
C ILE A 5 19.49 38.81 10.24
N PHE A 6 18.49 38.01 10.60
CA PHE A 6 18.61 36.55 10.57
C PHE A 6 17.30 35.98 10.03
N GLY A 7 17.26 35.88 8.70
CA GLY A 7 16.20 35.21 7.96
C GLY A 7 16.38 33.69 8.02
N LYS A 8 15.24 33.02 7.92
CA LYS A 8 14.99 31.67 7.40
C LYS A 8 16.23 30.95 6.86
N ILE A 9 16.61 29.85 7.50
CA ILE A 9 17.46 28.83 6.88
C ILE A 9 16.50 27.80 6.28
N SER A 10 16.08 28.05 5.04
CA SER A 10 15.66 26.99 4.12
C SER A 10 16.93 26.27 3.70
N ALA A 11 17.07 24.99 4.06
CA ALA A 11 18.16 24.13 3.59
C ALA A 11 17.56 22.95 2.83
N ALA A 12 17.16 23.21 1.58
CA ALA A 12 17.09 22.18 0.57
C ALA A 12 18.52 21.71 0.25
N VAL A 13 18.85 20.48 0.68
CA VAL A 13 19.99 19.72 0.14
C VAL A 13 19.52 18.28 -0.09
N MET A 14 18.82 18.06 -1.20
CA MET A 14 19.00 16.81 -1.93
C MET A 14 20.36 16.90 -2.61
N ALA A 15 21.36 16.22 -2.05
CA ALA A 15 22.62 15.97 -2.74
C ALA A 15 23.11 14.57 -2.35
N ALA A 16 23.16 13.71 -3.38
CA ALA A 16 23.79 12.40 -3.35
C ALA A 16 25.22 12.48 -2.80
N ALA A 17 25.60 11.53 -1.95
CA ALA A 17 27.00 11.26 -1.62
C ALA A 17 27.22 9.74 -1.44
N ILE A 18 27.97 9.20 -2.40
CA ILE A 18 28.50 7.84 -2.47
C ILE A 18 29.70 7.72 -1.52
N MET A 19 29.86 6.56 -0.85
CA MET A 19 31.07 5.69 -0.85
C MET A 19 31.28 4.94 0.47
N ALA A 20 31.34 3.60 0.42
CA ALA A 20 32.61 2.85 0.45
C ALA A 20 32.38 1.32 0.40
N GLY A 21 32.91 0.70 -0.66
CA GLY A 21 33.34 -0.70 -0.78
C GLY A 21 32.57 -1.81 -0.07
N GLN A 22 31.80 -2.58 -0.84
CA GLN A 22 31.95 -4.03 -1.09
C GLN A 22 31.32 -4.32 -2.46
N ALA A 23 31.66 -5.44 -3.11
CA ALA A 23 31.32 -5.72 -4.51
C ALA A 23 29.82 -5.46 -4.81
N ILE A 24 29.54 -4.33 -5.47
CA ILE A 24 28.19 -3.94 -5.86
C ILE A 24 27.80 -4.85 -7.02
N VAL A 25 26.98 -5.87 -6.73
CA VAL A 25 26.04 -6.34 -7.72
C VAL A 25 25.20 -5.11 -8.07
N ALA A 26 25.40 -4.56 -9.27
CA ALA A 26 24.65 -3.39 -9.72
C ALA A 26 23.21 -3.83 -9.98
N CYS A 27 22.41 -3.90 -8.92
CA CYS A 27 20.97 -3.84 -9.02
C CYS A 27 20.66 -2.43 -9.55
N ALA A 28 20.01 -2.32 -10.71
CA ALA A 28 19.51 -1.04 -11.15
C ALA A 28 18.39 -0.65 -10.19
N TYR A 29 18.66 0.28 -9.28
CA TYR A 29 17.63 0.86 -8.43
C TYR A 29 16.98 2.00 -9.20
N GLY A 30 15.65 2.00 -9.23
CA GLY A 30 14.84 2.99 -9.93
C GLY A 30 13.81 3.63 -9.02
N ASP A 31 13.45 4.88 -9.32
CA ASP A 31 12.33 5.55 -8.67
C ASP A 31 11.02 5.10 -9.33
N VAL A 32 9.99 4.89 -8.51
CA VAL A 32 8.63 4.56 -8.94
C VAL A 32 7.72 5.74 -8.68
N GLN A 33 7.07 6.25 -9.72
CA GLN A 33 6.04 7.27 -9.59
C GLN A 33 4.66 6.63 -9.75
N LEU A 34 3.89 6.61 -8.67
CA LEU A 34 2.57 5.98 -8.68
C LEU A 34 1.51 6.89 -9.31
N ASP A 35 0.55 6.27 -10.00
CA ASP A 35 -0.51 6.97 -10.70
C ASP A 35 -1.61 7.45 -9.76
N CYS A 36 -1.55 8.74 -9.43
CA CYS A 36 -2.50 9.40 -8.53
C CYS A 36 -3.74 10.00 -9.24
N THR A 37 -3.98 9.69 -10.52
CA THR A 37 -5.08 10.30 -11.30
C THR A 37 -6.47 10.06 -10.71
N ASN A 38 -6.66 8.96 -9.97
CA ASN A 38 -7.92 8.60 -9.33
C ASN A 38 -8.00 9.04 -7.85
N ALA A 39 -7.04 9.83 -7.36
CA ALA A 39 -7.10 10.33 -5.99
C ALA A 39 -8.36 11.17 -5.76
N VAL A 40 -8.99 10.96 -4.61
CA VAL A 40 -10.21 11.67 -4.18
C VAL A 40 -9.91 12.59 -3.00
N GLU A 41 -10.81 13.52 -2.72
CA GLU A 41 -10.73 14.30 -1.49
C GLU A 41 -10.89 13.37 -0.28
N SER A 42 -10.06 13.57 0.72
CA SER A 42 -10.03 12.78 1.93
C SER A 42 -10.16 13.69 3.14
N ASP A 43 -11.03 13.31 4.07
CA ASP A 43 -11.28 13.98 5.34
C ASP A 43 -11.52 12.94 6.45
N ASN A 44 -11.31 13.31 7.72
CA ASN A 44 -11.61 12.49 8.90
C ASN A 44 -11.09 11.05 8.84
N TRP A 45 -9.78 10.86 8.61
CA TRP A 45 -9.14 9.53 8.59
C TRP A 45 -9.64 8.60 7.48
N THR A 46 -10.06 9.18 6.35
CA THR A 46 -10.39 8.42 5.13
C THR A 46 -9.19 8.34 4.21
N GLN A 47 -9.31 7.59 3.10
CA GLN A 47 -8.23 7.44 2.12
C GLN A 47 -8.48 8.30 0.88
N SER A 48 -7.45 9.04 0.48
CA SER A 48 -7.42 9.79 -0.77
C SER A 48 -7.09 8.87 -1.94
N ILE A 49 -6.16 7.93 -1.73
CA ILE A 49 -5.79 6.92 -2.73
C ILE A 49 -5.25 5.65 -2.07
N GLN A 50 -5.43 4.53 -2.76
CA GLN A 50 -4.97 3.21 -2.34
C GLN A 50 -4.33 2.50 -3.53
N PHE A 51 -3.15 1.93 -3.32
CA PHE A 51 -2.42 1.10 -4.26
C PHE A 51 -2.43 -0.33 -3.75
N ASN A 52 -3.18 -1.21 -4.41
CA ASN A 52 -3.22 -2.62 -4.06
C ASN A 52 -2.08 -3.37 -4.76
N TYR A 53 -1.63 -4.46 -4.17
CA TYR A 53 -0.85 -5.43 -4.92
C TYR A 53 -1.74 -6.15 -5.96
N ASN A 54 -1.19 -6.39 -7.15
CA ASN A 54 -1.83 -7.15 -8.21
C ASN A 54 -0.84 -8.18 -8.77
N SER A 55 -1.15 -9.46 -8.61
CA SER A 55 -0.31 -10.58 -9.10
C SER A 55 -0.16 -10.60 -10.62
N ASN A 56 -1.15 -10.09 -11.35
CA ASN A 56 -1.16 -10.13 -12.82
C ASN A 56 -0.40 -8.96 -13.44
N ASP A 57 -0.25 -7.85 -12.70
CA ASP A 57 0.48 -6.67 -13.14
C ASP A 57 1.10 -5.94 -11.94
N PRO A 58 2.17 -6.49 -11.36
CA PRO A 58 2.79 -5.95 -10.14
C PRO A 58 3.51 -4.62 -10.37
N ASP A 59 3.72 -4.24 -11.64
CA ASP A 59 4.43 -3.04 -12.06
C ASP A 59 3.49 -1.95 -12.63
N ASP A 60 2.16 -2.19 -12.66
CA ASP A 60 1.17 -1.17 -12.99
C ASP A 60 1.31 0.01 -12.03
N LEU A 61 1.31 1.24 -12.53
CA LEU A 61 1.44 2.45 -11.70
C LEU A 61 0.26 2.66 -10.73
N LYS A 62 -0.87 1.96 -10.93
CA LYS A 62 -2.04 1.91 -10.03
C LYS A 62 -1.95 0.77 -9.01
N CYS A 63 -0.91 -0.06 -9.11
CA CYS A 63 -0.58 -1.10 -8.15
C CYS A 63 0.79 -0.78 -7.54
N PHE A 64 1.13 -1.42 -6.43
CA PHE A 64 2.50 -1.36 -5.94
C PHE A 64 2.86 -2.63 -5.18
N ASP A 65 3.95 -3.26 -5.58
CA ASP A 65 4.57 -4.33 -4.80
C ASP A 65 5.55 -3.73 -3.79
N ALA A 66 5.14 -3.67 -2.52
CA ALA A 66 5.94 -3.13 -1.43
C ALA A 66 7.29 -3.85 -1.24
N THR A 67 7.42 -5.10 -1.71
CA THR A 67 8.70 -5.84 -1.65
C THR A 67 9.75 -5.31 -2.61
N ARG A 68 9.37 -4.41 -3.53
CA ARG A 68 10.33 -3.69 -4.37
C ARG A 68 11.14 -2.66 -3.58
N MET A 69 10.66 -2.21 -2.43
CA MET A 69 11.37 -1.22 -1.61
C MET A 69 12.69 -1.79 -1.08
N THR A 70 13.68 -0.93 -0.91
CA THR A 70 14.97 -1.24 -0.29
C THR A 70 15.11 -0.51 1.03
N ASP A 71 16.15 -0.84 1.81
CA ASP A 71 16.45 -0.14 3.06
C ASP A 71 16.78 1.36 2.87
N GLN A 72 17.04 1.80 1.63
CA GLN A 72 17.24 3.19 1.23
C GLN A 72 15.99 3.86 0.64
N SER A 73 14.87 3.14 0.52
CA SER A 73 13.65 3.71 -0.06
C SER A 73 13.06 4.80 0.82
N VAL A 74 12.59 5.87 0.15
CA VAL A 74 11.81 6.94 0.76
C VAL A 74 10.54 7.11 -0.06
N ILE A 75 9.40 7.14 0.61
CA ILE A 75 8.11 7.51 0.01
C ILE A 75 7.93 9.01 0.21
N THR A 76 7.77 9.77 -0.87
CA THR A 76 7.43 11.20 -0.85
C THR A 76 6.03 11.38 -1.41
N VAL A 77 5.16 12.02 -0.63
CA VAL A 77 3.79 12.37 -1.04
C VAL A 77 3.66 13.88 -1.15
N THR A 78 3.05 14.36 -2.23
CA THR A 78 2.59 15.76 -2.34
C THR A 78 1.08 15.80 -2.39
N TYR A 79 0.49 16.81 -1.77
CA TYR A 79 -0.95 16.93 -1.60
C TYR A 79 -1.43 18.38 -1.66
N ASP A 80 -2.71 18.55 -1.99
CA ASP A 80 -3.40 19.82 -1.79
C ASP A 80 -4.09 19.79 -0.42
N ILE A 81 -3.95 20.85 0.37
CA ILE A 81 -4.78 21.11 1.55
C ILE A 81 -6.03 21.84 1.08
N LEU A 82 -7.19 21.24 1.32
CA LEU A 82 -8.49 21.80 0.92
C LEU A 82 -9.16 22.53 2.10
N GLU A 83 -8.97 22.04 3.32
CA GLU A 83 -9.49 22.63 4.55
C GLU A 83 -8.57 22.27 5.73
N THR A 84 -8.33 23.20 6.65
CA THR A 84 -7.55 22.95 7.88
C THR A 84 -8.48 22.94 9.09
N HIS A 85 -8.23 22.02 10.02
CA HIS A 85 -9.12 21.77 11.14
C HIS A 85 -8.43 22.18 12.44
N GLU A 86 -9.15 22.90 13.30
CA GLU A 86 -8.71 23.15 14.68
C GLU A 86 -9.16 21.97 15.55
N VAL A 87 -8.19 21.20 16.05
CA VAL A 87 -8.43 20.01 16.88
C VAL A 87 -7.61 20.08 18.16
N ASP A 88 -8.14 19.50 19.24
CA ASP A 88 -7.49 19.53 20.57
C ASP A 88 -6.15 18.76 20.61
N SER A 89 -5.93 17.84 19.67
CA SER A 89 -4.72 17.02 19.57
C SER A 89 -4.40 16.75 18.10
N PRO A 90 -3.75 17.71 17.42
CA PRO A 90 -3.35 17.53 16.03
C PRO A 90 -2.23 16.50 15.93
N THR A 91 -2.16 15.78 14.82
CA THR A 91 -1.04 14.87 14.51
C THR A 91 0.23 15.66 14.16
N GLY A 92 0.07 16.90 13.69
CA GLY A 92 1.12 17.72 13.09
C GLY A 92 1.39 17.37 11.62
N PHE A 93 0.62 16.44 11.05
CA PHE A 93 0.86 15.86 9.73
C PHE A 93 -0.47 15.65 8.99
N PRO A 94 -0.76 16.41 7.93
CA PRO A 94 -1.97 16.24 7.13
C PRO A 94 -2.17 14.85 6.51
N VAL A 95 -1.11 14.12 6.15
CA VAL A 95 -1.22 12.81 5.49
C VAL A 95 -1.04 11.66 6.49
N GLU A 96 -1.91 10.64 6.39
CA GLU A 96 -1.60 9.32 6.92
C GLU A 96 -1.10 8.39 5.80
N LEU A 97 -0.01 7.67 6.09
CA LEU A 97 0.45 6.54 5.30
C LEU A 97 0.14 5.24 6.05
N ILE A 98 -0.44 4.26 5.35
CA ILE A 98 -0.74 2.95 5.92
C ILE A 98 -0.18 1.83 5.05
N PHE A 99 0.53 0.91 5.69
CA PHE A 99 0.87 -0.40 5.12
C PHE A 99 -0.11 -1.44 5.68
N GLN A 100 -0.90 -2.03 4.79
CA GLN A 100 -2.02 -2.87 5.18
C GLN A 100 -1.84 -4.32 4.72
N SER A 101 -2.21 -5.24 5.60
CA SER A 101 -2.35 -6.67 5.30
C SER A 101 -3.67 -7.21 5.80
N TRP A 102 -4.26 -8.15 5.07
CA TRP A 102 -5.51 -8.84 5.38
C TRP A 102 -5.30 -10.25 5.93
N SER A 103 -4.13 -10.86 5.68
CA SER A 103 -3.94 -12.32 5.78
C SER A 103 -2.71 -12.74 6.58
N TYR A 104 -2.74 -12.52 7.89
CA TYR A 104 -1.77 -12.99 8.90
C TYR A 104 -0.31 -12.87 8.41
N PRO A 105 0.19 -11.64 8.21
CA PRO A 105 1.59 -11.42 7.91
C PRO A 105 2.51 -11.86 9.07
N ASP A 106 3.77 -12.14 8.77
CA ASP A 106 4.78 -12.48 9.77
C ASP A 106 5.31 -11.19 10.44
N THR A 107 4.52 -10.66 11.37
CA THR A 107 4.86 -9.47 12.14
C THR A 107 4.19 -9.50 13.52
N PRO A 108 4.82 -8.93 14.57
CA PRO A 108 4.18 -8.75 15.87
C PRO A 108 2.99 -7.78 15.87
N MET A 109 2.77 -7.02 14.78
CA MET A 109 1.72 -5.99 14.69
C MET A 109 0.36 -6.53 14.23
N VAL A 110 0.24 -7.86 14.07
CA VAL A 110 -1.01 -8.52 13.69
C VAL A 110 -2.09 -8.28 14.74
N ASN A 111 -3.24 -7.77 14.29
CA ASN A 111 -4.42 -7.58 15.13
C ASN A 111 -5.17 -8.92 15.37
N ALA A 112 -6.17 -8.89 16.25
CA ALA A 112 -6.94 -10.09 16.62
C ALA A 112 -7.64 -10.80 15.45
N ASN A 113 -7.83 -10.12 14.31
CA ASN A 113 -8.45 -10.67 13.11
C ASN A 113 -7.43 -11.15 12.07
N GLY A 114 -6.14 -11.10 12.39
CA GLY A 114 -5.07 -11.49 11.47
C GLY A 114 -4.62 -10.41 10.49
N GLY A 115 -5.16 -9.20 10.58
CA GLY A 115 -4.77 -8.11 9.70
C GLY A 115 -3.67 -7.23 10.32
N VAL A 116 -3.07 -6.39 9.50
CA VAL A 116 -2.18 -5.30 9.94
C VAL A 116 -2.70 -4.00 9.35
N TRP A 117 -2.72 -2.96 10.17
CA TRP A 117 -3.00 -1.58 9.78
C TRP A 117 -1.87 -0.72 10.33
N ALA A 118 -0.73 -0.73 9.65
CA ALA A 118 0.48 -0.06 10.12
C ALA A 118 0.46 1.41 9.71
N LYS A 119 0.03 2.29 10.63
CA LYS A 119 0.11 3.74 10.43
C LYS A 119 1.56 4.19 10.59
N VAL A 120 2.09 4.85 9.56
CA VAL A 120 3.46 5.35 9.53
C VAL A 120 3.45 6.85 9.82
N VAL A 121 4.28 7.29 10.76
CA VAL A 121 4.49 8.70 11.03
C VAL A 121 5.50 9.25 10.00
N PRO A 122 5.26 10.43 9.40
CA PRO A 122 6.23 11.04 8.50
C PRO A 122 7.55 11.34 9.20
N ALA A 123 8.66 11.12 8.49
CA ALA A 123 10.00 11.48 8.94
C ALA A 123 10.29 12.97 8.75
N ALA A 124 9.64 13.59 7.75
CA ALA A 124 9.78 15.01 7.45
C ALA A 124 8.50 15.58 6.85
N LEU A 125 8.23 16.85 7.17
CA LEU A 125 7.17 17.68 6.62
C LEU A 125 7.80 18.94 6.01
N ASP A 126 7.44 19.23 4.78
CA ASP A 126 7.67 20.51 4.11
C ASP A 126 6.33 21.23 3.93
N GLU A 127 6.03 22.12 4.87
CA GLU A 127 4.79 22.90 4.90
C GLU A 127 4.66 23.85 3.71
N GLU A 128 5.77 24.33 3.13
CA GLU A 128 5.72 25.29 2.01
C GLU A 128 5.23 24.60 0.74
N ASN A 129 5.57 23.33 0.56
CA ASN A 129 5.26 22.55 -0.63
C ASN A 129 4.22 21.45 -0.40
N ASN A 130 3.58 21.40 0.79
CA ASN A 130 2.64 20.34 1.18
C ASN A 130 3.18 18.95 0.84
N THR A 131 4.38 18.67 1.34
CA THR A 131 5.10 17.45 1.03
C THR A 131 5.50 16.75 2.32
N GLU A 132 5.21 15.46 2.41
CA GLU A 132 5.62 14.60 3.52
C GLU A 132 6.49 13.46 2.99
N SER A 133 7.47 13.02 3.80
CA SER A 133 8.37 11.93 3.46
C SER A 133 8.42 10.87 4.54
N PHE A 134 8.39 9.60 4.14
CA PHE A 134 8.39 8.43 5.01
C PHE A 134 9.60 7.55 4.68
N THR A 135 10.44 7.27 5.67
CA THR A 135 11.61 6.41 5.44
C THR A 135 11.24 4.94 5.55
N TYR A 136 11.98 4.08 4.85
CA TYR A 136 11.85 2.63 5.00
C TYR A 136 11.94 2.19 6.47
N ALA A 137 12.85 2.77 7.27
CA ALA A 137 13.02 2.42 8.67
C ALA A 137 11.75 2.70 9.51
N ASP A 138 11.08 3.83 9.27
CA ASP A 138 9.84 4.17 9.97
C ASP A 138 8.68 3.26 9.55
N ILE A 139 8.65 2.88 8.27
CA ILE A 139 7.66 1.92 7.73
C ILE A 139 7.87 0.54 8.38
N VAL A 140 9.11 0.06 8.45
CA VAL A 140 9.45 -1.21 9.13
C VAL A 140 9.10 -1.15 10.60
N ALA A 141 9.38 -0.04 11.28
CA ALA A 141 9.04 0.13 12.69
C ALA A 141 7.51 0.10 12.92
N ALA A 142 6.73 0.75 12.06
CA ALA A 142 5.28 0.76 12.12
C ALA A 142 4.67 -0.61 11.79
N TYR A 143 5.20 -1.28 10.76
CA TYR A 143 4.72 -2.59 10.33
C TYR A 143 5.21 -3.73 11.22
N GLY A 144 6.31 -3.52 11.97
CA GLY A 144 6.91 -4.48 12.90
C GLY A 144 7.86 -5.50 12.26
N SER A 145 8.07 -5.43 10.95
CA SER A 145 8.91 -6.35 10.17
C SER A 145 9.32 -5.70 8.86
N ASP A 146 10.46 -6.11 8.30
CA ASP A 146 10.91 -5.76 6.94
C ASP A 146 10.37 -6.74 5.87
N ASN A 147 9.66 -7.79 6.31
CA ASN A 147 9.00 -8.72 5.41
C ASN A 147 7.66 -8.15 4.89
N PHE A 148 7.72 -7.51 3.72
CA PHE A 148 6.55 -6.94 3.05
C PHE A 148 5.85 -7.89 2.06
N GLU A 149 6.19 -9.18 2.05
CA GLU A 149 5.61 -10.15 1.10
C GLU A 149 4.09 -10.29 1.19
N LYS A 150 3.48 -9.84 2.29
CA LYS A 150 2.03 -9.91 2.53
C LYS A 150 1.39 -8.53 2.71
N VAL A 151 2.04 -7.45 2.25
CA VAL A 151 1.45 -6.11 2.24
C VAL A 151 0.48 -5.99 1.07
N ASP A 152 -0.81 -6.17 1.34
CA ASP A 152 -1.86 -6.17 0.32
C ASP A 152 -2.12 -4.77 -0.26
N ALA A 153 -1.90 -3.71 0.52
CA ALA A 153 -2.13 -2.35 0.07
C ALA A 153 -1.25 -1.29 0.77
N VAL A 154 -0.92 -0.24 0.02
CA VAL A 154 -0.36 1.01 0.53
C VAL A 154 -1.38 2.12 0.34
N LEU A 155 -1.78 2.76 1.44
CA LEU A 155 -2.87 3.75 1.47
C LEU A 155 -2.36 5.11 1.92
N PHE A 156 -2.90 6.16 1.28
CA PHE A 156 -2.62 7.55 1.59
C PHE A 156 -3.93 8.28 1.87
N GLY A 157 -4.03 8.88 3.04
CA GLY A 157 -5.27 9.46 3.55
C GLY A 157 -5.07 10.76 4.31
N SER A 158 -6.17 11.35 4.73
CA SER A 158 -6.17 12.50 5.64
C SER A 158 -5.97 12.06 7.09
N THR A 159 -5.35 12.91 7.88
CA THR A 159 -5.52 12.88 9.34
C THR A 159 -6.69 13.78 9.75
N ASN A 160 -6.88 14.00 11.05
CA ASN A 160 -7.84 14.99 11.56
C ASN A 160 -7.33 16.43 11.47
N ASP A 161 -6.11 16.66 10.98
CA ASP A 161 -5.52 18.01 10.90
C ASP A 161 -6.06 18.79 9.69
N ALA A 162 -6.35 18.09 8.60
CA ALA A 162 -6.78 18.72 7.36
C ALA A 162 -7.53 17.76 6.43
N LYS A 163 -8.48 18.32 5.69
CA LYS A 163 -8.98 17.72 4.46
C LYS A 163 -7.95 17.90 3.35
N ILE A 164 -7.57 16.80 2.72
CA ILE A 164 -6.51 16.78 1.69
C ILE A 164 -6.97 16.14 0.37
N LYS A 165 -6.15 16.30 -0.66
CA LYS A 165 -6.17 15.45 -1.85
C LYS A 165 -4.74 15.14 -2.29
N VAL A 166 -4.39 13.86 -2.37
CA VAL A 166 -3.06 13.42 -2.85
C VAL A 166 -2.89 13.76 -4.33
N LYS A 167 -1.72 14.28 -4.70
CA LYS A 167 -1.38 14.67 -6.08
C LYS A 167 -0.33 13.75 -6.69
N THR A 168 0.72 13.46 -5.95
CA THR A 168 1.82 12.61 -6.42
C THR A 168 2.34 11.75 -5.28
N VAL A 169 2.71 10.52 -5.61
CA VAL A 169 3.49 9.65 -4.74
C VAL A 169 4.69 9.15 -5.53
N THR A 170 5.88 9.33 -4.97
CA THR A 170 7.14 8.81 -5.51
C THR A 170 7.82 7.95 -4.47
N ILE A 171 8.32 6.78 -4.88
CA ILE A 171 9.07 5.86 -4.04
C ILE A 171 10.46 5.68 -4.64
N THR A 172 11.48 6.12 -3.92
CA THR A 172 12.85 6.08 -4.41
C THR A 172 13.53 4.73 -4.17
N ASN A 173 14.61 4.49 -4.89
CA ASN A 173 15.52 3.36 -4.66
C ASN A 173 14.82 1.98 -4.66
N CYS A 174 13.85 1.77 -5.53
CA CYS A 174 13.17 0.47 -5.65
C CYS A 174 13.97 -0.50 -6.53
N ASN A 175 13.86 -1.78 -6.23
CA ASN A 175 14.21 -2.86 -7.14
C ASN A 175 13.26 -2.85 -8.35
N ASP A 176 13.77 -3.32 -9.49
CA ASP A 176 12.97 -3.52 -10.71
C ASP A 176 11.85 -4.54 -10.51
N LYS A 177 12.02 -5.51 -9.61
CA LYS A 177 11.04 -6.58 -9.32
C LYS A 177 10.94 -6.84 -7.83
N GLY A 178 9.74 -7.20 -7.40
CA GLY A 178 9.47 -7.66 -6.05
C GLY A 178 9.31 -9.19 -5.98
N ASN A 179 9.10 -9.68 -4.76
CA ASN A 179 8.88 -11.07 -4.38
C ASN A 179 7.59 -11.24 -3.56
N HIS A 180 6.55 -10.46 -3.86
CA HIS A 180 5.27 -10.58 -3.17
C HIS A 180 4.78 -12.03 -3.06
N TRP A 181 4.26 -12.40 -1.90
CA TRP A 181 3.72 -13.74 -1.69
C TRP A 181 2.30 -13.82 -2.22
N ILE A 182 2.09 -14.73 -3.17
CA ILE A 182 0.77 -15.06 -3.70
C ILE A 182 0.37 -16.41 -3.13
N ASP A 183 -0.82 -16.50 -2.54
CA ASP A 183 -1.38 -17.78 -2.09
C ASP A 183 -1.41 -18.78 -3.27
N PRO A 184 -0.71 -19.92 -3.18
CA PRO A 184 -0.66 -20.90 -4.25
C PRO A 184 -2.04 -21.39 -4.70
N ALA A 185 -3.05 -21.39 -3.81
CA ALA A 185 -4.41 -21.77 -4.15
C ALA A 185 -5.10 -20.74 -5.05
N ILE A 186 -4.81 -19.45 -4.87
CA ILE A 186 -5.30 -18.37 -5.74
C ILE A 186 -4.60 -18.46 -7.10
N ALA A 187 -3.27 -18.61 -7.10
CA ALA A 187 -2.50 -18.76 -8.33
C ALA A 187 -2.95 -19.97 -9.18
N GLU A 188 -3.28 -21.10 -8.55
CA GLU A 188 -3.80 -22.28 -9.25
C GLU A 188 -5.20 -22.03 -9.84
N GLN A 189 -6.05 -21.26 -9.16
CA GLN A 189 -7.37 -20.90 -9.65
C GLN A 189 -7.30 -19.92 -10.83
N GLU A 190 -6.45 -18.88 -10.76
CA GLU A 190 -6.19 -17.97 -11.88
C GLU A 190 -5.69 -18.74 -13.10
N LYS A 191 -4.75 -19.68 -12.90
CA LYS A 191 -4.25 -20.54 -13.97
C LYS A 191 -5.37 -21.38 -14.60
N LYS A 192 -6.22 -22.01 -13.78
CA LYS A 192 -7.38 -22.78 -14.28
C LYS A 192 -8.37 -21.90 -15.05
N ALA A 193 -8.63 -20.67 -14.57
CA ALA A 193 -9.48 -19.72 -15.25
C ALA A 193 -8.90 -19.31 -16.63
N GLN A 194 -7.60 -19.00 -16.69
CA GLN A 194 -6.91 -18.68 -17.94
C GLN A 194 -6.89 -19.85 -18.94
N GLU A 195 -6.70 -21.09 -18.45
CA GLU A 195 -6.78 -22.30 -19.29
C GLU A 195 -8.19 -22.49 -19.86
N GLN A 196 -9.23 -22.30 -19.04
CA GLN A 196 -10.63 -22.34 -19.48
C GLN A 196 -10.96 -21.24 -20.49
N GLU A 197 -10.48 -20.01 -20.28
CA GLU A 197 -10.63 -18.91 -21.25
C GLU A 197 -9.92 -19.20 -22.57
N LYS A 198 -8.68 -19.71 -22.53
CA LYS A 198 -7.94 -20.11 -23.74
C LYS A 198 -8.66 -21.24 -24.48
N GLU A 199 -9.20 -22.23 -23.77
CA GLU A 199 -10.03 -23.27 -24.38
C GLU A 199 -11.34 -22.73 -24.97
N ALA A 200 -12.00 -21.78 -24.30
CA ALA A 200 -13.21 -21.14 -24.79
C ALA A 200 -12.96 -20.26 -26.02
N GLN A 201 -11.86 -19.49 -26.04
CA GLN A 201 -11.44 -18.68 -27.18
C GLN A 201 -11.06 -19.56 -28.39
N LYS A 202 -10.40 -20.71 -28.15
CA LYS A 202 -10.07 -21.67 -29.21
C LYS A 202 -11.30 -22.33 -29.83
N LYS A 203 -12.39 -22.48 -29.06
CA LYS A 203 -13.68 -23.03 -29.54
C LYS A 203 -14.54 -21.98 -30.25
N ASN A 204 -14.36 -20.68 -29.97
CA ASN A 204 -15.17 -19.58 -30.50
C ASN A 204 -14.33 -18.57 -31.31
N ILE A 205 -13.85 -18.97 -32.49
CA ILE A 205 -13.26 -18.06 -33.49
C ILE A 205 -14.30 -17.10 -34.13
N THR A 206 -15.60 -17.22 -33.81
CA THR A 206 -16.68 -16.44 -34.44
C THR A 206 -17.30 -15.34 -33.55
N GLY A 207 -16.81 -15.08 -32.33
CA GLY A 207 -17.42 -14.08 -31.44
C GLY A 207 -16.43 -13.36 -30.53
N ILE A 208 -15.68 -12.41 -31.08
CA ILE A 208 -14.81 -11.50 -30.31
C ILE A 208 -15.69 -10.38 -29.68
N ILE A 209 -15.23 -9.86 -28.52
CA ILE A 209 -15.58 -8.56 -27.90
C ILE A 209 -16.71 -8.57 -26.82
N ILE A 210 -16.57 -9.29 -25.70
CA ILE A 210 -17.16 -8.89 -24.37
C ILE A 210 -16.32 -9.48 -23.20
N GLY A 211 -14.98 -9.42 -23.26
CA GLY A 211 -14.12 -10.13 -22.29
C GLY A 211 -13.59 -9.31 -21.11
N ILE A 212 -13.51 -7.99 -21.24
CA ILE A 212 -12.72 -7.16 -20.30
C ILE A 212 -13.51 -6.73 -19.05
N VAL A 213 -14.85 -6.65 -19.13
CA VAL A 213 -15.67 -6.09 -18.03
C VAL A 213 -16.17 -7.17 -17.05
N ALA A 214 -16.26 -8.44 -17.47
CA ALA A 214 -16.72 -9.53 -16.60
C ALA A 214 -15.64 -10.04 -15.64
N GLY A 215 -14.35 -9.99 -16.02
CA GLY A 215 -13.24 -10.48 -15.18
C GLY A 215 -13.07 -9.70 -13.88
N VAL A 216 -13.21 -8.36 -13.93
CA VAL A 216 -13.09 -7.49 -12.75
C VAL A 216 -14.26 -7.72 -11.78
N ALA A 217 -15.48 -7.91 -12.27
CA ALA A 217 -16.65 -8.17 -11.43
C ALA A 217 -16.60 -9.56 -10.76
N VAL A 218 -16.06 -10.58 -11.46
CA VAL A 218 -15.92 -11.93 -10.90
C VAL A 218 -14.80 -11.99 -9.87
N ALA A 219 -13.65 -11.34 -10.09
CA ALA A 219 -12.57 -11.31 -9.11
C ALA A 219 -12.98 -10.59 -7.81
N VAL A 220 -13.67 -9.45 -7.90
CA VAL A 220 -14.21 -8.73 -6.73
C VAL A 220 -15.30 -9.56 -6.04
N GLY A 221 -16.17 -10.24 -6.80
CA GLY A 221 -17.21 -11.12 -6.26
C GLY A 221 -16.65 -12.35 -5.53
N VAL A 222 -15.55 -12.93 -6.03
CA VAL A 222 -14.86 -14.07 -5.41
C VAL A 222 -14.13 -13.62 -4.14
N ILE A 223 -13.43 -12.47 -4.16
CA ILE A 223 -12.80 -11.92 -2.93
C ILE A 223 -13.85 -11.62 -1.87
N TRP A 224 -14.98 -10.98 -2.24
CA TRP A 224 -16.08 -10.70 -1.31
C TRP A 224 -16.74 -12.00 -0.78
N PHE A 225 -16.97 -12.99 -1.64
CA PHE A 225 -17.48 -14.30 -1.24
C PHE A 225 -16.51 -15.04 -0.31
N ILE A 226 -15.21 -14.99 -0.59
CA ILE A 226 -14.16 -15.58 0.26
C ILE A 226 -14.12 -14.90 1.63
N ILE A 227 -14.16 -13.57 1.70
CA ILE A 227 -14.24 -12.83 2.98
C ILE A 227 -15.52 -13.20 3.75
N SER A 228 -16.67 -13.32 3.07
CA SER A 228 -17.91 -13.75 3.71
C SER A 228 -17.85 -15.21 4.21
N SER A 229 -17.15 -16.08 3.47
CA SER A 229 -17.07 -17.53 3.76
C SER A 229 -16.00 -17.90 4.80
N LYS A 230 -14.88 -17.17 4.88
CA LYS A 230 -13.86 -17.34 5.94
C LYS A 230 -14.36 -16.88 7.31
N SER A 231 -15.42 -16.07 7.39
CA SER A 231 -16.02 -15.65 8.67
C SER A 231 -16.92 -16.72 9.33
N ARG A 232 -16.98 -17.94 8.77
CA ARG A 232 -17.94 -18.98 9.19
C ARG A 232 -17.45 -19.87 10.32
N GLU A 233 -16.21 -19.77 10.76
CA GLU A 233 -15.72 -20.56 11.89
C GLU A 233 -15.70 -19.72 13.18
N ALA A 234 -16.23 -20.29 14.26
CA ALA A 234 -16.21 -19.75 15.61
C ALA A 234 -15.42 -20.71 16.51
N PHE A 235 -14.60 -20.15 17.40
CA PHE A 235 -13.84 -20.94 18.37
C PHE A 235 -14.76 -21.43 19.49
N ASP A 236 -14.96 -22.74 19.58
CA ASP A 236 -15.76 -23.36 20.64
C ASP A 236 -14.88 -23.60 21.87
N VAL A 237 -15.13 -22.80 22.91
CA VAL A 237 -14.41 -22.87 24.19
C VAL A 237 -14.66 -24.15 24.98
N SER A 238 -15.68 -24.94 24.64
CA SER A 238 -15.98 -26.21 25.33
C SER A 238 -15.19 -27.40 24.76
N THR A 239 -14.88 -27.36 23.46
CA THR A 239 -14.16 -28.43 22.74
C THR A 239 -12.71 -28.06 22.43
N GLY A 240 -12.37 -26.76 22.43
CA GLY A 240 -11.05 -26.27 22.11
C GLY A 240 -10.73 -26.27 20.61
N GLU A 241 -11.75 -26.43 19.75
CA GLU A 241 -11.61 -26.51 18.30
C GLU A 241 -12.43 -25.40 17.60
N PHE A 242 -12.04 -25.06 16.36
CA PHE A 242 -12.79 -24.15 15.51
C PHE A 242 -13.92 -24.93 14.82
N ILE A 243 -15.17 -24.47 14.98
CA ILE A 243 -16.37 -25.10 14.40
C ILE A 243 -17.16 -24.12 13.55
N ASP A 244 -17.95 -24.61 12.58
CA ASP A 244 -18.84 -23.75 11.79
C ASP A 244 -19.85 -23.04 12.72
N LYS A 245 -20.09 -21.74 12.52
CA LYS A 245 -21.01 -20.89 13.31
C LYS A 245 -22.44 -21.45 13.36
N LYS A 246 -22.82 -22.29 12.40
CA LYS A 246 -24.13 -22.97 12.41
C LYS A 246 -24.23 -24.06 13.46
N ASP A 247 -23.08 -24.61 13.84
CA ASP A 247 -22.93 -25.73 14.77
C ASP A 247 -22.44 -25.27 16.16
N ALA A 248 -22.03 -23.99 16.28
CA ALA A 248 -21.74 -23.34 17.56
C ALA A 248 -23.03 -23.14 18.38
N LYS A 249 -23.05 -23.65 19.60
CA LYS A 249 -24.15 -23.52 20.57
C LYS A 249 -23.97 -22.36 21.52
#